data_AF-A0A946CQP7-F1
#
_entry.id   AF-A0A946CQP7-F1
#
_cell.length_a   1.000
_cell.length_b   1.000
_cell.length_c   1.000
_cell.angle_alpha   90.00
_cell.angle_beta   90.00
_cell.angle_gamma   90.00
#
_symmetry.space_group_name_H-M   'P 1'
#
loop_
_entity.id
_entity.type
_entity.pdbx_description
1 polymer ?
#
loop_
_entity_poly.entity_id
_entity_poly.type
_entity_poly.pdbx_seq_one_letter_code
_entity_poly.pdbx_strand_id
1 'polypeptide(L)'
;MFGTFARRHLAIFPVDGLHPKRRCPAIVTDDDAMEGRLRALRDHGRLAGGTGGDDMHPVVGFNFKYPNLQAAVALAQLDELDERLEHARLR
;
A
#
# COMPACT_ATOMS: atom_id res chain seq x y z
N MET A 1 -10.98 6.74 17.95
CA MET A 1 -10.83 5.30 18.26
C MET A 1 -11.16 4.52 16.99
N PHE A 2 -10.17 4.36 16.09
CA PHE A 2 -10.37 3.63 14.84
C PHE A 2 -10.41 2.13 15.17
N GLY A 3 -11.59 1.53 15.01
CA GLY A 3 -11.80 0.12 15.29
C GLY A 3 -11.15 -0.76 14.22
N THR A 4 -10.13 -1.50 14.60
CA THR A 4 -9.53 -2.60 13.82
C THR A 4 -10.47 -3.81 13.88
N PHE A 5 -11.26 -4.01 12.83
CA PHE A 5 -12.33 -5.02 12.79
C PHE A 5 -11.87 -6.40 12.25
N ALA A 6 -11.39 -7.31 13.13
CA ALA A 6 -11.62 -8.79 13.19
C ALA A 6 -10.75 -9.91 12.48
N ARG A 7 -9.54 -10.22 12.97
CA ARG A 7 -8.78 -11.50 12.79
C ARG A 7 -8.09 -11.91 11.47
N ARG A 8 -8.11 -11.15 10.37
CA ARG A 8 -7.24 -11.35 9.16
C ARG A 8 -7.60 -10.23 8.17
N HIS A 9 -7.15 -9.00 8.42
CA HIS A 9 -7.57 -7.88 7.57
C HIS A 9 -6.56 -7.62 6.48
N LEU A 10 -7.03 -7.78 5.26
CA LEU A 10 -6.50 -7.10 4.11
C LEU A 10 -7.42 -5.89 3.86
N ALA A 11 -7.02 -4.70 4.29
CA ALA A 11 -7.71 -3.47 3.94
C ALA A 11 -7.05 -2.86 2.69
N ILE A 12 -7.82 -2.59 1.64
CA ILE A 12 -7.36 -1.93 0.43
C ILE A 12 -7.89 -0.50 0.42
N PHE A 13 -7.00 0.48 0.55
CA PHE A 13 -7.36 1.88 0.44
C PHE A 13 -7.07 2.39 -0.97
N PRO A 14 -8.08 2.88 -1.73
CA PRO A 14 -7.82 3.64 -2.93
C PRO A 14 -7.29 5.02 -2.52
N VAL A 15 -6.06 5.35 -2.92
CA VAL A 15 -5.58 6.73 -2.83
C VAL A 15 -6.14 7.48 -4.04
N ASP A 16 -7.24 8.20 -3.84
CA ASP A 16 -7.87 9.04 -4.86
C ASP A 16 -7.34 10.47 -4.76
N GLY A 17 -6.87 11.03 -5.88
CA GLY A 17 -6.41 12.43 -5.85
C GLY A 17 -5.75 13.05 -7.07
N LEU A 18 -5.34 12.32 -8.12
CA LEU A 18 -4.59 13.01 -9.19
C LEU A 18 -4.85 12.60 -10.64
N HIS A 19 -5.44 11.45 -10.95
CA HIS A 19 -5.75 11.09 -12.34
C HIS A 19 -6.65 9.83 -12.41
N PRO A 20 -7.69 9.76 -13.27
CA PRO A 20 -8.61 8.62 -13.35
C PRO A 20 -7.93 7.28 -13.76
N LYS A 21 -6.70 7.32 -14.28
CA LYS A 21 -5.94 6.12 -14.68
C LYS A 21 -4.93 5.62 -13.64
N ARG A 22 -4.74 6.30 -12.51
CA ARG A 22 -3.73 5.90 -11.52
C ARG A 22 -4.33 5.80 -10.11
N ARG A 23 -5.02 4.68 -9.88
CA ARG A 23 -5.38 4.21 -8.53
C ARG A 23 -4.24 3.35 -8.01
N CYS A 24 -3.81 3.64 -6.79
CA CYS A 24 -2.82 2.82 -6.13
C CYS A 24 -3.41 2.29 -4.83
N PRO A 25 -3.62 0.97 -4.75
CA PRO A 25 -4.11 0.34 -3.54
C PRO A 25 -3.00 0.30 -2.49
N ALA A 26 -3.29 0.77 -1.28
CA ALA A 26 -2.48 0.45 -0.11
C ALA A 26 -3.08 -0.78 0.58
N ILE A 27 -2.24 -1.74 0.93
CA ILE A 27 -2.61 -2.95 1.67
C ILE A 27 -2.10 -2.81 3.09
N VAL A 28 -3.00 -2.92 4.07
CA VAL A 28 -2.66 -3.00 5.50
C VAL A 28 -3.08 -4.37 6.02
N THR A 29 -2.16 -5.03 6.75
CA THR A 29 -2.37 -6.35 7.36
C THR A 29 -1.59 -6.47 8.67
N ASP A 30 -2.14 -7.22 9.62
CA ASP A 30 -1.51 -7.57 10.90
C ASP A 30 -0.77 -8.93 10.85
N ASP A 31 -0.75 -9.61 9.70
CA ASP A 31 -0.10 -10.91 9.49
C ASP A 31 1.26 -10.77 8.79
N ASP A 32 2.34 -11.00 9.53
CA ASP A 32 3.74 -10.92 9.06
C ASP A 32 4.05 -11.93 7.93
N ALA A 33 3.45 -13.11 7.95
CA ALA A 33 3.66 -14.12 6.91
C ALA A 33 3.00 -13.70 5.59
N MET A 34 1.84 -13.04 5.67
CA MET A 34 1.19 -12.45 4.50
C MET A 34 1.97 -11.24 3.97
N GLU A 35 2.51 -10.42 4.87
CA GLU A 35 3.33 -9.26 4.53
C GLU A 35 4.54 -9.64 3.67
N GLY A 36 5.31 -10.65 4.10
CA GLY A 36 6.49 -11.10 3.35
C GLY A 36 6.15 -11.61 1.94
N ARG A 37 5.03 -12.33 1.81
CA ARG A 37 4.52 -12.80 0.51
C ARG A 37 4.10 -11.66 -0.40
N LEU A 38 3.38 -10.67 0.15
CA LEU A 38 2.92 -9.50 -0.60
C LEU A 38 4.09 -8.61 -1.04
N ARG A 39 5.14 -8.47 -0.21
CA ARG A 39 6.36 -7.75 -0.60
C ARG A 39 7.05 -8.38 -1.79
N ALA A 40 7.17 -9.71 -1.80
CA ALA A 40 7.75 -10.43 -2.93
C ALA A 40 6.89 -10.28 -4.18
N LEU A 41 5.57 -10.48 -4.08
CA LEU A 41 4.65 -10.35 -5.21
C LEU A 41 4.62 -8.93 -5.82
N ARG A 42 4.83 -7.89 -5.01
CA ARG A 42 4.88 -6.49 -5.47
C ARG A 42 6.11 -6.17 -6.32
N ASP A 43 7.21 -6.89 -6.12
CA ASP A 43 8.51 -6.64 -6.76
C ASP A 43 9.00 -7.87 -7.54
N HIS A 44 8.23 -8.29 -8.55
CA HIS A 44 8.59 -9.37 -9.46
C HIS A 44 8.92 -10.73 -8.80
N GLY A 45 8.49 -10.96 -7.56
CA GLY A 45 8.72 -12.21 -6.84
C GLY A 45 10.09 -12.27 -6.15
N ARG A 46 10.75 -11.12 -5.96
CA ARG A 46 12.03 -11.02 -5.26
C ARG A 46 11.83 -11.25 -3.76
N LEU A 47 12.52 -12.24 -3.18
CA LEU A 47 12.40 -12.56 -1.75
C LEU A 47 13.15 -11.57 -0.82
N ALA A 48 14.17 -10.89 -1.33
CA ALA A 48 14.94 -9.88 -0.60
C ALA A 48 15.39 -8.78 -1.55
N GLY A 49 15.63 -7.57 -1.01
CA GLY A 49 16.17 -6.44 -1.77
C GLY A 49 17.48 -6.84 -2.45
N GLY A 50 17.44 -6.91 -3.78
CA GLY A 50 18.54 -7.42 -4.58
C GLY A 50 19.74 -6.48 -4.64
N THR A 51 20.92 -7.06 -4.80
CA THR A 51 22.21 -6.39 -5.01
C THR A 51 22.35 -5.67 -6.36
N GLY A 52 21.24 -5.46 -7.08
CA GLY A 52 21.23 -4.85 -8.42
C GLY A 52 21.67 -5.80 -9.54
N GLY A 53 21.52 -7.13 -9.36
CA GLY A 53 21.97 -8.17 -10.30
C GLY A 53 20.97 -9.31 -10.50
N ASP A 54 21.51 -10.52 -10.72
CA ASP A 54 20.78 -11.79 -10.96
C ASP A 54 20.07 -12.28 -9.68
N ASP A 55 18.96 -11.62 -9.37
CA ASP A 55 18.15 -11.93 -8.20
C ASP A 55 17.28 -13.16 -8.46
N MET A 56 17.22 -14.09 -7.50
CA MET A 56 16.37 -15.27 -7.61
C MET A 56 14.89 -14.87 -7.50
N HIS A 57 14.09 -15.21 -8.53
CA HIS A 57 12.62 -15.08 -8.55
C HIS A 57 11.96 -16.46 -8.42
N PRO A 58 11.83 -17.02 -7.20
CA PRO A 58 11.20 -18.32 -7.01
C PRO A 58 9.69 -18.31 -7.28
N VAL A 59 9.08 -17.13 -7.42
CA VAL A 59 7.64 -16.94 -7.63
C VAL A 59 7.43 -15.94 -8.77
N VAL A 60 6.41 -16.16 -9.60
CA VAL A 60 5.97 -15.14 -10.56
C VAL A 60 5.35 -13.97 -9.79
N GLY A 61 6.06 -12.85 -9.73
CA GLY A 61 5.53 -11.61 -9.16
C GLY A 61 5.19 -10.56 -10.22
N PHE A 62 4.58 -9.48 -9.75
CA PHE A 62 4.13 -8.35 -10.56
C PHE A 62 4.93 -7.10 -10.23
N ASN A 63 4.76 -6.04 -11.02
CA ASN A 63 5.29 -4.72 -10.70
C ASN A 63 4.17 -3.82 -10.18
N PHE A 64 3.94 -3.86 -8.86
CA PHE A 64 3.00 -2.98 -8.19
C PHE A 64 3.72 -2.01 -7.25
N LYS A 65 4.94 -1.58 -7.61
CA LYS A 65 5.67 -0.56 -6.86
C LYS A 65 4.90 0.76 -6.88
N TYR A 66 4.79 1.37 -5.70
CA TYR A 66 4.14 2.67 -5.57
C TYR A 66 5.14 3.78 -5.95
N PRO A 67 4.84 4.62 -6.96
CA PRO A 67 5.76 5.68 -7.37
C PRO A 67 5.96 6.71 -6.25
N ASN A 68 7.21 7.16 -6.05
CA ASN A 68 7.56 8.11 -4.99
C ASN A 68 6.75 9.41 -5.03
N LEU A 69 6.44 9.94 -6.22
CA LEU A 69 5.62 11.15 -6.36
C LEU A 69 4.18 10.93 -5.84
N GLN A 70 3.62 9.74 -6.05
CA GLN A 70 2.29 9.42 -5.55
C GLN A 70 2.32 9.19 -4.03
N ALA A 71 3.39 8.57 -3.52
CA ALA A 71 3.61 8.45 -2.08
C ALA A 71 3.74 9.80 -1.38
N ALA A 72 4.43 10.77 -1.98
CA ALA A 72 4.53 12.12 -1.41
C ALA A 72 3.17 12.82 -1.32
N VAL A 73 2.32 12.70 -2.36
CA VAL A 73 0.96 13.24 -2.35
C VAL A 73 0.09 12.53 -1.31
N ALA A 74 0.16 11.20 -1.24
CA ALA A 74 -0.58 10.41 -0.27
C ALA A 74 -0.20 10.77 1.17
N LEU A 75 1.09 11.01 1.43
CA LEU A 75 1.58 11.41 2.74
C LEU A 75 1.02 12.78 3.15
N ALA A 76 1.05 13.77 2.26
CA ALA A 76 0.44 15.07 2.53
C ALA A 76 -1.07 14.98 2.78
N GLN A 77 -1.78 14.10 2.06
CA GLN A 77 -3.21 13.86 2.29
C GLN A 77 -3.50 13.12 3.61
N LEU A 78 -2.58 12.27 4.06
CA LEU A 78 -2.65 11.58 5.36
C LEU A 78 -2.47 12.56 6.52
N ASP A 79 -1.60 13.56 6.37
CA ASP A 79 -1.39 14.61 7.39
C ASP A 79 -2.67 15.45 7.62
N GLU A 80 -3.48 15.65 6.57
CA GLU A 80 -4.76 16.37 6.64
C GLU A 80 -5.97 15.46 6.98
N LEU A 81 -5.76 14.17 7.24
CA LEU A 81 -6.85 13.20 7.32
C LEU A 81 -7.83 13.52 8.46
N ASP A 82 -7.33 13.91 9.62
CA ASP A 82 -8.17 14.21 10.79
C ASP A 82 -9.08 15.41 10.53
N GLU A 83 -8.55 16.50 9.95
CA GLU A 83 -9.33 17.68 9.57
C GLU A 83 -10.43 17.32 8.56
N ARG A 84 -10.08 16.51 7.54
CA ARG A 84 -11.05 16.04 6.54
C ARG A 84 -12.15 15.17 7.14
N LEU A 85 -11.80 14.32 8.11
CA LEU A 85 -12.78 13.50 8.83
C LEU A 85 -13.73 14.35 9.68
N GLU A 86 -13.23 15.38 10.36
CA GLU A 86 -14.07 16.33 11.11
C GLU A 86 -15.02 17.08 10.17
N HIS A 87 -14.53 17.59 9.04
CA HIS A 87 -15.38 18.24 8.03
C HIS A 87 -16.43 17.29 7.43
N ALA A 88 -16.10 16.00 7.25
CA ALA A 88 -17.04 15.00 6.75
C ALA A 88 -18.11 14.62 7.78
N ARG A 89 -17.79 14.64 9.09
CA ARG A 89 -18.76 14.40 10.18
C ARG A 89 -19.75 15.54 10.38
N LEU A 90 -19.38 16.75 9.99
CA LEU A 90 -20.22 17.95 10.09
C LEU A 90 -21.20 18.11 8.92
N ARG A 91 -21.11 17.27 7.89
CA ARG A 91 -22.06 17.18 6.78
C ARG A 91 -23.06 16.06 6.99
#